data_AF-A0A3R9NDG3-F1
#
_entry.id   AF-A0A3R9NDG3-F1
#
_cell.length_a   1.000
_cell.length_b   1.000
_cell.length_c   1.000
_cell.angle_alpha   90.00
_cell.angle_beta   90.00
_cell.angle_gamma   90.00
#
_symmetry.space_group_name_H-M   'P 1'
#
loop_
_entity.id
_entity.type
_entity.pdbx_description
1 polymer ?
#
loop_
_entity_poly.entity_id
_entity_poly.type
_entity_poly.pdbx_seq_one_letter_code
_entity_poly.pdbx_strand_id
1 'polypeptide(L)'
;MMPFMERSAGMSRKTFISILALLLVFSISLVGCSNQESMSPAEDSEPKDSEVVQHNGENEEGIEEQSDIKEEKQAETKYEEEKTEEVGEVQEASEDAEDNRSLNEESNEENISESNAGGSEETNTESLKEHQENVVYISVNRLNVRTDSRADSKTLGSLGKGNEVTVIEEVKNEETTWYKIRYENAEGSNEGWVSSEYTVKDIHELLSSPTIFQDEEMNTYFTSSTLFDDHTVIAYYGHPNSEIMGIVGRHSKEELISLLQKTSEKYDAVNEDKSVIPAIYLVYGTVQPRGEISTMSFDLVMSYIETAYKNGVLVYLDHQIGKHDPVNAINETLPFLRFPNVHLAIDPEWRTDKPMKEVGYVTGEELNAIQNKMREYMTTNEIEGKRQLVFHQFLDSMIHDIEAVSVDYDPVWLVHNTSGWGPPEGKIATHTRNAKATNIPYKGFKLWYFYSNKPGVHFDNPLMTPEQVLELNPAPGLIIYQ
;
A
#
# COMPACT_ATOMS: atom_id res chain seq x y z
N MET A 1 -17.31 -54.90 -31.56
CA MET A 1 -17.16 -54.40 -30.18
C MET A 1 -17.78 -53.01 -30.15
N MET A 2 -18.91 -52.85 -29.46
CA MET A 2 -19.64 -51.59 -29.31
C MET A 2 -18.96 -50.65 -28.29
N PRO A 3 -19.29 -49.33 -28.32
CA PRO A 3 -18.68 -48.26 -27.51
C PRO A 3 -19.48 -47.95 -26.23
N PHE A 4 -18.92 -47.16 -25.30
CA PHE A 4 -19.71 -46.48 -24.26
C PHE A 4 -19.11 -45.11 -23.89
N MET A 5 -19.93 -44.06 -24.10
CA MET A 5 -19.93 -42.79 -23.35
C MET A 5 -20.41 -43.07 -21.92
N GLU A 6 -19.93 -42.35 -20.91
CA GLU A 6 -20.79 -41.50 -20.06
C GLU A 6 -20.03 -40.68 -19.00
N ARG A 7 -20.70 -39.58 -18.65
CA ARG A 7 -20.33 -38.48 -17.76
C ARG A 7 -20.34 -38.89 -16.28
N SER A 8 -19.59 -38.13 -15.47
CA SER A 8 -19.85 -37.89 -14.05
C SER A 8 -19.33 -36.48 -13.74
N ALA A 9 -20.17 -35.44 -13.90
CA ALA A 9 -21.03 -34.87 -12.85
C ALA A 9 -20.21 -33.96 -11.92
N GLY A 10 -20.41 -32.65 -12.12
CA GLY A 10 -19.66 -31.58 -11.51
C GLY A 10 -19.84 -31.48 -10.01
N MET A 11 -18.73 -31.17 -9.36
CA MET A 11 -18.69 -30.49 -8.08
C MET A 11 -18.37 -29.03 -8.41
N SER A 12 -19.24 -28.11 -8.01
CA SER A 12 -18.99 -26.67 -8.21
C SER A 12 -17.70 -26.29 -7.47
N ARG A 13 -16.82 -25.50 -8.12
CA ARG A 13 -15.61 -24.93 -7.49
C ARG A 13 -15.92 -24.20 -6.17
N LYS A 14 -17.15 -23.70 -5.99
CA LYS A 14 -17.62 -23.08 -4.74
C LYS A 14 -17.64 -24.07 -3.55
N THR A 15 -17.70 -25.39 -3.78
CA THR A 15 -17.78 -26.41 -2.72
C THR A 15 -16.40 -26.83 -2.18
N PHE A 16 -15.32 -26.62 -2.94
CA PHE A 16 -13.98 -27.07 -2.52
C PHE A 16 -13.38 -26.16 -1.43
N ILE A 17 -13.65 -24.85 -1.48
CA ILE A 17 -13.12 -23.86 -0.53
C ILE A 17 -13.85 -23.93 0.82
N SER A 18 -15.16 -24.22 0.84
CA SER A 18 -15.89 -24.41 2.10
C SER A 18 -15.41 -25.63 2.90
N ILE A 19 -14.79 -26.64 2.26
CA ILE A 19 -14.25 -27.82 2.94
C ILE A 19 -12.93 -27.49 3.67
N LEU A 20 -12.13 -26.56 3.14
CA LEU A 20 -10.90 -26.11 3.80
C LEU A 20 -11.19 -25.27 5.06
N ALA A 21 -12.25 -24.44 5.01
CA ALA A 21 -12.70 -23.66 6.17
C ALA A 21 -13.33 -24.53 7.29
N LEU A 22 -13.96 -25.67 6.94
CA LEU A 22 -14.61 -26.55 7.93
C LEU A 22 -13.63 -27.46 8.68
N LEU A 23 -12.48 -27.78 8.10
CA LEU A 23 -11.48 -28.68 8.70
C LEU A 23 -10.65 -28.03 9.82
N LEU A 24 -10.61 -26.70 9.90
CA LEU A 24 -9.90 -25.96 10.96
C LEU A 24 -10.70 -25.79 12.26
N VAL A 25 -12.00 -26.11 12.28
CA VAL A 25 -12.87 -25.92 13.47
C VAL A 25 -12.97 -27.19 14.35
N PHE A 26 -12.49 -28.34 13.88
CA PHE A 26 -12.54 -29.61 14.63
C PHE A 26 -11.16 -30.07 15.14
N SER A 27 -10.56 -29.32 16.06
CA SER A 27 -9.37 -29.79 16.81
C SER A 27 -9.24 -29.21 18.22
N ILE A 28 -10.33 -28.78 18.86
CA ILE A 28 -10.30 -28.48 20.30
C ILE A 28 -11.63 -28.93 20.93
N SER A 29 -11.62 -30.12 21.55
CA SER A 29 -12.33 -30.46 22.80
C SER A 29 -12.41 -31.97 22.96
N LEU A 30 -11.70 -32.52 23.95
CA LEU A 30 -12.10 -33.65 24.80
C LEU A 30 -10.94 -34.07 25.70
N VAL A 31 -10.88 -33.57 26.94
CA VAL A 31 -10.72 -34.38 28.17
C VAL A 31 -11.37 -33.60 29.31
N GLY A 32 -12.30 -34.28 30.01
CA GLY A 32 -13.17 -33.69 31.02
C GLY A 32 -12.73 -33.85 32.47
N CYS A 33 -13.46 -33.09 33.30
CA CYS A 33 -13.90 -33.26 34.69
C CYS A 33 -13.13 -34.16 35.67
N SER A 34 -12.81 -33.61 36.84
CA SER A 34 -13.33 -34.14 38.12
C SER A 34 -13.37 -33.06 39.22
N ASN A 35 -14.38 -33.20 40.10
CA ASN A 35 -14.87 -32.31 41.16
C ASN A 35 -13.89 -32.09 42.35
N GLN A 36 -14.06 -30.97 43.08
CA GLN A 36 -14.56 -31.01 44.48
C GLN A 36 -14.80 -29.60 45.10
N GLU A 37 -15.78 -29.57 45.99
CA GLU A 37 -16.41 -28.46 46.71
C GLU A 37 -15.51 -27.74 47.74
N SER A 38 -15.82 -26.46 48.04
CA SER A 38 -16.26 -26.06 49.40
C SER A 38 -16.68 -24.57 49.48
N MET A 39 -17.64 -24.31 50.35
CA MET A 39 -18.47 -23.12 50.58
C MET A 39 -17.77 -21.95 51.32
N SER A 40 -18.07 -20.71 50.89
CA SER A 40 -18.55 -19.47 51.58
C SER A 40 -18.06 -19.08 53.02
N PRO A 41 -18.24 -17.82 53.51
CA PRO A 41 -19.07 -16.73 52.96
C PRO A 41 -18.48 -15.30 53.03
N ALA A 42 -19.31 -14.37 52.53
CA ALA A 42 -19.18 -12.93 52.38
C ALA A 42 -19.03 -12.10 53.66
N GLU A 43 -18.58 -10.85 53.51
CA GLU A 43 -19.09 -9.72 54.31
C GLU A 43 -18.97 -8.39 53.56
N ASP A 44 -20.08 -7.65 53.59
CA ASP A 44 -20.30 -6.26 53.15
C ASP A 44 -19.44 -5.25 53.94
N SER A 45 -19.06 -4.13 53.32
CA SER A 45 -19.42 -2.77 53.80
C SER A 45 -18.69 -1.64 53.06
N GLU A 46 -19.49 -0.77 52.44
CA GLU A 46 -19.21 0.67 52.24
C GLU A 46 -20.06 1.46 53.27
N PRO A 47 -19.98 2.80 53.39
CA PRO A 47 -18.87 3.75 53.19
C PRO A 47 -18.78 4.77 54.37
N LYS A 48 -17.74 5.62 54.45
CA LYS A 48 -17.82 6.94 55.12
C LYS A 48 -16.84 7.98 54.57
N ASP A 49 -17.39 9.17 54.34
CA ASP A 49 -16.77 10.47 54.02
C ASP A 49 -15.68 10.91 55.01
N SER A 50 -14.69 11.69 54.53
CA SER A 50 -14.53 13.11 54.90
C SER A 50 -13.21 13.76 54.40
N GLU A 51 -13.37 15.02 53.98
CA GLU A 51 -12.45 16.17 54.08
C GLU A 51 -11.28 16.38 53.10
N VAL A 52 -11.60 17.19 52.10
CA VAL A 52 -10.91 18.42 51.63
C VAL A 52 -9.64 18.83 52.38
N VAL A 53 -8.51 18.90 51.64
CA VAL A 53 -7.48 19.94 51.83
C VAL A 53 -6.99 20.41 50.46
N GLN A 54 -7.12 21.71 50.21
CA GLN A 54 -6.54 22.43 49.07
C GLN A 54 -5.03 22.59 49.25
N HIS A 55 -4.27 22.35 48.18
CA HIS A 55 -3.01 23.07 47.99
C HIS A 55 -2.84 23.50 46.53
N ASN A 56 -2.81 24.83 46.36
CA ASN A 56 -2.45 25.52 45.14
C ASN A 56 -0.96 25.31 44.84
N GLY A 57 -0.66 25.03 43.59
CA GLY A 57 0.68 25.09 43.01
C GLY A 57 0.53 25.34 41.53
N GLU A 58 0.49 26.62 41.17
CA GLU A 58 0.57 27.13 39.81
C GLU A 58 1.90 26.70 39.17
N ASN A 59 1.87 26.27 37.91
CA ASN A 59 2.93 26.47 36.94
C ASN A 59 2.28 26.48 35.55
N GLU A 60 2.24 27.69 34.97
CA GLU A 60 1.85 27.99 33.61
C GLU A 60 2.96 27.55 32.64
N GLU A 61 2.59 26.84 31.58
CA GLU A 61 3.21 26.92 30.24
C GLU A 61 2.28 26.17 29.26
N GLY A 62 1.42 26.93 28.58
CA GLY A 62 0.41 26.40 27.66
C GLY A 62 -0.25 27.53 26.89
N ILE A 63 0.47 28.10 25.92
CA ILE A 63 -0.07 29.02 24.91
C ILE A 63 0.69 28.81 23.60
N GLU A 64 0.30 27.83 22.79
CA GLU A 64 0.63 27.80 21.35
C GLU A 64 -0.37 26.97 20.50
N GLU A 65 -1.58 26.70 21.00
CA GLU A 65 -2.55 25.81 20.32
C GLU A 65 -3.85 26.53 19.90
N GLN A 66 -3.93 27.86 19.99
CA GLN A 66 -5.14 28.64 19.67
C GLN A 66 -4.99 29.64 18.50
N SER A 67 -3.81 29.75 17.89
CA SER A 67 -3.63 30.57 16.68
C SER A 67 -4.07 29.86 15.40
N ASP A 68 -3.99 28.53 15.37
CA ASP A 68 -4.05 27.76 14.13
C ASP A 68 -5.50 27.49 13.66
N ILE A 69 -6.48 27.66 14.56
CA ILE A 69 -7.92 27.48 14.27
C ILE A 69 -8.52 28.71 13.56
N LYS A 70 -7.81 29.86 13.52
CA LYS A 70 -8.32 31.08 12.86
C LYS A 70 -7.93 31.20 11.39
N GLU A 71 -6.86 30.53 10.94
CA GLU A 71 -6.45 30.54 9.54
C GLU A 71 -7.23 29.52 8.68
N GLU A 72 -7.81 28.49 9.30
CA GLU A 72 -8.66 27.46 8.67
C GLU A 72 -9.93 28.06 8.01
N LYS A 73 -10.52 29.11 8.60
CA LYS A 73 -11.74 29.75 8.08
C LYS A 73 -11.56 30.66 6.85
N GLN A 74 -10.34 31.13 6.58
CA GLN A 74 -10.10 32.14 5.53
C GLN A 74 -9.68 31.52 4.18
N ALA A 75 -9.22 30.27 4.17
CA ALA A 75 -8.92 29.55 2.93
C ALA A 75 -10.19 28.94 2.29
N GLU A 76 -11.15 28.48 3.10
CA GLU A 76 -12.39 27.84 2.63
C GLU A 76 -13.37 28.82 1.95
N THR A 77 -13.42 30.07 2.38
CA THR A 77 -14.36 31.06 1.80
C THR A 77 -13.96 31.54 0.40
N LYS A 78 -12.70 31.35 -0.01
CA LYS A 78 -12.22 31.78 -1.34
C LYS A 78 -12.42 30.72 -2.43
N TYR A 79 -12.52 29.44 -2.05
CA TYR A 79 -12.65 28.34 -3.01
C TYR A 79 -14.12 28.06 -3.39
N GLU A 80 -15.08 28.44 -2.54
CA GLU A 80 -16.51 28.32 -2.84
C GLU A 80 -17.08 29.48 -3.68
N GLU A 81 -16.50 30.69 -3.63
CA GLU A 81 -16.97 31.85 -4.42
C GLU A 81 -16.60 31.76 -5.91
N GLU A 82 -15.48 31.13 -6.27
CA GLU A 82 -15.06 30.97 -7.68
C GLU A 82 -15.91 29.94 -8.46
N LYS A 83 -16.68 29.09 -7.78
CA LYS A 83 -17.53 28.08 -8.41
C LYS A 83 -18.91 28.60 -8.84
N THR A 84 -19.27 29.83 -8.46
CA THR A 84 -20.58 30.43 -8.72
C THR A 84 -20.62 31.48 -9.85
N GLU A 85 -19.50 31.88 -10.44
CA GLU A 85 -19.48 32.86 -11.54
C GLU A 85 -19.25 32.27 -12.94
N GLU A 86 -18.99 30.97 -13.09
CA GLU A 86 -18.75 30.34 -14.39
C GLU A 86 -19.92 29.44 -14.86
N VAL A 87 -21.16 29.90 -14.69
CA VAL A 87 -22.33 29.36 -15.39
C VAL A 87 -23.22 30.52 -15.84
N GLY A 88 -22.86 31.14 -16.96
CA GLY A 88 -23.70 32.16 -17.56
C GLY A 88 -23.05 32.83 -18.77
N GLU A 89 -23.03 32.16 -19.92
CA GLU A 89 -23.52 32.69 -21.21
C GLU A 89 -23.05 31.80 -22.37
N VAL A 90 -24.01 31.22 -23.09
CA VAL A 90 -23.85 30.69 -24.44
C VAL A 90 -24.81 31.47 -25.33
N GLN A 91 -24.30 32.12 -26.38
CA GLN A 91 -24.97 32.30 -27.69
C GLN A 91 -23.96 32.89 -28.71
N GLU A 92 -23.55 32.08 -29.69
CA GLU A 92 -23.93 32.14 -31.12
C GLU A 92 -23.31 33.29 -31.93
N ALA A 93 -22.39 32.95 -32.85
CA ALA A 93 -22.47 33.34 -34.27
C ALA A 93 -21.40 32.62 -35.12
N SER A 94 -21.78 32.46 -36.39
CA SER A 94 -21.32 31.58 -37.46
C SER A 94 -20.18 32.09 -38.35
N GLU A 95 -19.55 31.11 -39.03
CA GLU A 95 -19.14 31.06 -40.45
C GLU A 95 -17.90 31.81 -41.02
N ASP A 96 -17.24 31.03 -41.90
CA ASP A 96 -16.37 31.34 -43.05
C ASP A 96 -14.90 31.76 -42.84
N ALA A 97 -13.95 30.89 -43.24
CA ALA A 97 -13.40 30.90 -44.61
C ALA A 97 -12.19 29.96 -44.77
N GLU A 98 -12.13 29.34 -45.94
CA GLU A 98 -11.15 28.35 -46.42
C GLU A 98 -9.78 28.93 -46.81
N ASP A 99 -8.81 28.00 -46.92
CA ASP A 99 -7.79 27.87 -47.98
C ASP A 99 -6.48 28.72 -47.91
N ASN A 100 -5.32 28.08 -47.67
CA ASN A 100 -4.51 27.40 -48.70
C ASN A 100 -2.98 27.35 -48.35
N ARG A 101 -2.35 26.26 -48.80
CA ARG A 101 -0.92 26.03 -49.15
C ARG A 101 0.16 25.74 -48.09
N SER A 102 0.39 24.43 -47.92
CA SER A 102 1.59 23.67 -48.33
C SER A 102 2.89 24.42 -48.69
N LEU A 103 4.00 23.99 -48.07
CA LEU A 103 5.19 23.33 -48.67
C LEU A 103 6.45 23.60 -47.83
N ASN A 104 7.05 22.58 -47.21
CA ASN A 104 8.29 21.95 -47.69
C ASN A 104 8.87 20.95 -46.69
N GLU A 105 9.25 19.82 -47.26
CA GLU A 105 10.05 18.73 -46.71
C GLU A 105 11.48 19.20 -46.35
N GLU A 106 12.09 18.57 -45.35
CA GLU A 106 13.44 18.03 -45.54
C GLU A 106 13.70 16.89 -44.53
N SER A 107 14.07 15.76 -45.13
CA SER A 107 14.44 14.47 -44.55
C SER A 107 15.80 14.50 -43.86
N ASN A 108 15.95 13.72 -42.79
CA ASN A 108 17.23 13.10 -42.44
C ASN A 108 16.99 11.74 -41.78
N GLU A 109 17.12 10.69 -42.60
CA GLU A 109 17.29 9.30 -42.15
C GLU A 109 18.77 9.07 -41.88
N GLU A 110 19.12 8.67 -40.65
CA GLU A 110 20.40 8.00 -40.39
C GLU A 110 20.17 6.59 -39.83
N ASN A 111 20.81 5.65 -40.52
CA ASN A 111 20.85 4.21 -40.27
C ASN A 111 21.33 3.87 -38.85
N ILE A 112 20.58 3.03 -38.13
CA ILE A 112 21.11 2.23 -37.02
C ILE A 112 21.02 0.76 -37.41
N SER A 113 22.21 0.20 -37.63
CA SER A 113 22.45 -1.20 -37.93
C SER A 113 22.16 -2.09 -36.71
N GLU A 114 21.41 -3.17 -36.96
CA GLU A 114 21.23 -4.31 -36.06
C GLU A 114 22.58 -4.89 -35.62
N SER A 115 22.79 -5.01 -34.31
CA SER A 115 23.82 -5.87 -33.72
C SER A 115 23.16 -6.90 -32.81
N ASN A 116 23.25 -8.16 -33.24
CA ASN A 116 22.93 -9.35 -32.46
C ASN A 116 23.54 -9.32 -31.05
N ALA A 117 22.69 -9.34 -30.03
CA ALA A 117 23.08 -9.63 -28.65
C ALA A 117 22.97 -11.15 -28.40
N GLY A 118 24.06 -11.87 -28.67
CA GLY A 118 24.28 -13.22 -28.14
C GLY A 118 25.43 -13.15 -27.15
N GLY A 119 25.11 -13.09 -25.85
CA GLY A 119 26.08 -13.13 -24.75
C GLY A 119 25.71 -12.22 -23.59
N SER A 120 24.89 -12.70 -22.65
CA SER A 120 24.64 -11.99 -21.38
C SER A 120 24.08 -12.84 -20.22
N GLU A 121 24.02 -14.18 -20.31
CA GLU A 121 23.46 -14.98 -19.20
C GLU A 121 24.48 -15.28 -18.08
N GLU A 122 25.77 -15.52 -18.40
CA GLU A 122 26.78 -15.89 -17.39
C GLU A 122 27.21 -14.71 -16.50
N THR A 123 27.42 -13.52 -17.07
CA THR A 123 27.85 -12.33 -16.32
C THR A 123 26.76 -11.77 -15.42
N ASN A 124 25.49 -11.90 -15.82
CA ASN A 124 24.37 -11.39 -15.03
C ASN A 124 24.12 -12.28 -13.80
N THR A 125 24.23 -13.61 -13.97
CA THR A 125 24.05 -14.59 -12.89
C THR A 125 25.12 -14.50 -11.80
N GLU A 126 26.39 -14.27 -12.16
CA GLU A 126 27.45 -14.04 -11.16
C GLU A 126 27.23 -12.73 -10.38
N SER A 127 26.85 -11.64 -11.07
CA SER A 127 26.58 -10.35 -10.41
C SER A 127 25.36 -10.38 -9.48
N LEU A 128 24.31 -11.14 -9.83
CA LEU A 128 23.11 -11.32 -9.01
C LEU A 128 23.41 -12.16 -7.75
N LYS A 129 24.21 -13.22 -7.88
CA LYS A 129 24.65 -14.03 -6.74
C LYS A 129 25.56 -13.25 -5.81
N GLU A 130 26.51 -12.49 -6.35
CA GLU A 130 27.36 -11.60 -5.55
C GLU A 130 26.55 -10.49 -4.85
N HIS A 131 25.47 -10.01 -5.48
CA HIS A 131 24.55 -9.07 -4.85
C HIS A 131 23.84 -9.69 -3.64
N GLN A 132 23.23 -10.88 -3.80
CA GLN A 132 22.52 -11.54 -2.70
C GLN A 132 23.44 -11.96 -1.54
N GLU A 133 24.69 -12.38 -1.82
CA GLU A 133 25.64 -12.80 -0.78
C GLU A 133 26.09 -11.65 0.15
N ASN A 134 25.98 -10.41 -0.32
CA ASN A 134 26.39 -9.21 0.40
C ASN A 134 25.23 -8.44 1.04
N VAL A 135 23.99 -8.89 0.88
CA VAL A 135 22.84 -8.24 1.52
C VAL A 135 22.69 -8.71 2.97
N VAL A 136 22.45 -7.75 3.86
CA VAL A 136 22.06 -8.01 5.26
C VAL A 136 20.89 -7.11 5.65
N TYR A 137 20.19 -7.49 6.72
CA TYR A 137 19.03 -6.77 7.23
C TYR A 137 19.30 -6.27 8.64
N ILE A 138 18.88 -5.06 8.95
CA ILE A 138 19.02 -4.50 10.30
C ILE A 138 18.14 -5.27 11.28
N SER A 139 18.70 -5.75 12.40
CA SER A 139 18.00 -6.59 13.36
C SER A 139 17.38 -5.83 14.55
N VAL A 140 17.71 -4.54 14.69
CA VAL A 140 17.28 -3.68 15.81
C VAL A 140 16.46 -2.49 15.34
N ASN A 141 15.58 -1.97 16.20
CA ASN A 141 14.64 -0.90 15.84
C ASN A 141 15.31 0.41 15.43
N ARG A 142 16.56 0.64 15.85
CA ARG A 142 17.34 1.80 15.43
C ARG A 142 18.82 1.48 15.50
N LEU A 143 19.49 1.56 14.36
CA LEU A 143 20.93 1.42 14.22
C LEU A 143 21.52 2.69 13.62
N ASN A 144 22.49 3.30 14.29
CA ASN A 144 23.14 4.50 13.78
C ASN A 144 24.08 4.16 12.62
N VAL A 145 23.92 4.87 11.50
CA VAL A 145 24.87 4.86 10.38
C VAL A 145 25.94 5.90 10.66
N ARG A 146 27.21 5.52 10.53
CA ARG A 146 28.35 6.33 10.96
C ARG A 146 29.32 6.67 9.84
N THR A 147 30.13 7.71 10.04
CA THR A 147 31.16 8.14 9.07
C THR A 147 32.37 7.21 9.01
N ASP A 148 32.61 6.41 10.05
CA ASP A 148 33.84 5.59 10.21
C ASP A 148 33.54 4.29 10.98
N SER A 149 34.43 3.30 10.89
CA SER A 149 34.28 1.94 11.44
C SER A 149 34.51 1.86 12.97
N ARG A 150 33.90 2.78 13.72
CA ARG A 150 34.01 2.90 15.18
C ARG A 150 32.85 3.64 15.82
N ALA A 151 32.55 3.30 17.07
CA ALA A 151 31.35 3.73 17.78
C ALA A 151 31.33 5.21 18.20
N ASP A 152 32.50 5.87 18.27
CA ASP A 152 32.65 7.28 18.66
C ASP A 152 32.63 8.24 17.46
N SER A 153 32.55 7.71 16.23
CA SER A 153 32.50 8.52 15.01
C SER A 153 31.13 9.18 14.80
N LYS A 154 31.10 10.23 13.96
CA LYS A 154 29.92 11.04 13.68
C LYS A 154 28.79 10.17 13.10
N THR A 155 27.58 10.35 13.62
CA THR A 155 26.36 9.75 13.06
C THR A 155 25.92 10.53 11.82
N LEU A 156 25.71 9.80 10.72
CA LEU A 156 25.13 10.29 9.47
C LEU A 156 23.60 10.21 9.49
N GLY A 157 23.06 9.17 10.11
CA GLY A 157 21.63 8.92 10.19
C GLY A 157 21.36 7.64 10.98
N SER A 158 20.18 7.05 10.79
CA SER A 158 19.87 5.75 11.36
C SER A 158 18.97 4.92 10.47
N LEU A 159 19.10 3.61 10.59
CA LEU A 159 18.25 2.61 9.95
C LEU A 159 17.39 1.91 10.99
N GLY A 160 16.18 1.55 10.62
CA GLY A 160 15.27 0.75 11.42
C GLY A 160 15.39 -0.75 11.13
N LYS A 161 14.76 -1.55 11.99
CA LYS A 161 14.67 -3.01 11.83
C LYS A 161 14.10 -3.37 10.47
N GLY A 162 14.63 -4.40 9.83
CA GLY A 162 14.18 -4.88 8.52
C GLY A 162 14.67 -4.05 7.33
N ASN A 163 15.34 -2.90 7.54
CA ASN A 163 15.98 -2.21 6.42
C ASN A 163 17.04 -3.12 5.79
N GLU A 164 16.94 -3.30 4.48
CA GLU A 164 17.87 -4.04 3.64
C GLU A 164 19.07 -3.16 3.28
N VAL A 165 20.28 -3.68 3.43
CA VAL A 165 21.52 -2.96 3.10
C VAL A 165 22.52 -3.90 2.42
N THR A 166 23.31 -3.37 1.49
CA THR A 166 24.40 -4.11 0.83
C THR A 166 25.72 -3.82 1.53
N VAL A 167 26.41 -4.84 2.02
CA VAL A 167 27.77 -4.75 2.56
C VAL A 167 28.75 -4.56 1.40
N ILE A 168 29.55 -3.49 1.45
CA ILE A 168 30.56 -3.17 0.44
C ILE A 168 32.00 -3.32 0.96
N GLU A 169 32.17 -3.30 2.29
CA GLU A 169 33.47 -3.52 2.94
C GLU A 169 33.26 -4.10 4.34
N GLU A 170 34.14 -5.02 4.77
CA GLU A 170 34.17 -5.57 6.12
C GLU A 170 35.52 -5.23 6.79
N VAL A 171 35.45 -4.60 7.96
CA VAL A 171 36.62 -4.29 8.79
C VAL A 171 36.49 -4.95 10.15
N LYS A 172 37.45 -5.79 10.50
CA LYS A 172 37.53 -6.43 11.82
C LYS A 172 38.45 -5.63 12.74
N ASN A 173 37.87 -5.06 13.79
CA ASN A 173 38.61 -4.53 14.92
C ASN A 173 38.71 -5.62 16.01
N GLU A 174 39.48 -5.39 17.09
CA GLU A 174 39.73 -6.41 18.12
C GLU A 174 38.45 -6.96 18.78
N GLU A 175 37.37 -6.15 18.86
CA GLU A 175 36.12 -6.51 19.56
C GLU A 175 34.86 -6.48 18.68
N THR A 176 34.91 -5.88 17.48
CA THR A 176 33.71 -5.67 16.65
C THR A 176 34.04 -5.72 15.17
N THR A 177 33.19 -6.39 14.40
CA THR A 177 33.21 -6.32 12.95
C THR A 177 32.30 -5.18 12.49
N TRP A 178 32.85 -4.31 11.65
CA TRP A 178 32.14 -3.18 11.06
C TRP A 178 31.90 -3.43 9.58
N TYR A 179 30.67 -3.17 9.15
CA TYR A 179 30.30 -3.18 7.74
C TYR A 179 30.22 -1.75 7.23
N LYS A 180 30.94 -1.46 6.16
CA LYS A 180 30.57 -0.35 5.29
C LYS A 180 29.43 -0.85 4.44
N ILE A 181 28.33 -0.11 4.44
CA ILE A 181 27.09 -0.48 3.77
C ILE A 181 26.73 0.56 2.73
N ARG A 182 26.03 0.11 1.69
CA ARG A 182 25.20 0.92 0.79
C ARG A 182 23.73 0.64 1.09
N TYR A 183 22.91 1.67 1.11
CA TYR A 183 21.47 1.55 1.36
C TYR A 183 20.70 2.64 0.61
N GLU A 184 19.46 2.33 0.26
CA GLU A 184 18.55 3.25 -0.43
C GLU A 184 17.51 3.79 0.57
N ASN A 185 17.15 5.07 0.44
CA ASN A 185 16.04 5.68 1.16
C ASN A 185 15.32 6.70 0.25
N ALA A 186 14.39 7.48 0.81
CA ALA A 186 13.65 8.49 0.06
C ALA A 186 14.52 9.64 -0.51
N GLU A 187 15.78 9.77 -0.07
CA GLU A 187 16.77 10.73 -0.59
C GLU A 187 17.70 10.10 -1.66
N GLY A 188 17.63 8.79 -1.86
CA GLY A 188 18.40 8.02 -2.85
C GLY A 188 19.44 7.08 -2.22
N SER A 189 20.56 6.88 -2.92
CA SER A 189 21.62 5.95 -2.52
C SER A 189 22.59 6.58 -1.53
N ASN A 190 22.87 5.88 -0.44
CA ASN A 190 23.68 6.35 0.68
C ASN A 190 24.75 5.32 1.07
N GLU A 191 25.83 5.78 1.71
CA GLU A 191 26.84 4.90 2.29
C GLU A 191 27.19 5.30 3.73
N GLY A 192 27.62 4.33 4.52
CA GLY A 192 28.16 4.57 5.87
C GLY A 192 28.52 3.28 6.58
N TRP A 193 28.90 3.40 7.86
CA TRP A 193 29.37 2.27 8.67
C TRP A 193 28.35 1.88 9.73
N VAL A 194 28.14 0.58 9.89
CA VAL A 194 27.30 -0.04 10.93
C VAL A 194 28.03 -1.21 11.59
N SER A 195 27.67 -1.53 12.84
CA SER A 195 28.15 -2.74 13.49
C SER A 195 27.43 -3.97 12.94
N SER A 196 28.18 -5.01 12.56
CA SER A 196 27.61 -6.26 12.03
C SER A 196 26.76 -7.02 13.07
N GLU A 197 26.97 -6.77 14.36
CA GLU A 197 26.22 -7.41 15.47
C GLU A 197 24.71 -7.13 15.38
N TYR A 198 24.34 -6.02 14.76
CA TYR A 198 22.94 -5.59 14.61
C TYR A 198 22.39 -5.86 13.22
N THR A 199 22.91 -6.90 12.57
CA THR A 199 22.47 -7.35 11.25
C THR A 199 22.22 -8.86 11.23
N VAL A 200 21.30 -9.30 10.38
CA VAL A 200 21.06 -10.72 10.05
C VAL A 200 21.22 -10.91 8.55
N LYS A 201 21.56 -12.13 8.12
CA LYS A 201 21.72 -12.43 6.69
C LYS A 201 20.39 -12.77 6.03
N ASP A 202 19.48 -13.36 6.78
CA ASP A 202 18.16 -13.75 6.29
C ASP A 202 17.07 -12.93 6.99
N ILE A 203 16.23 -12.25 6.22
CA ILE A 203 15.08 -11.49 6.74
C ILE A 203 14.09 -12.40 7.49
N HIS A 204 14.05 -13.70 7.16
CA HIS A 204 13.21 -14.68 7.85
C HIS A 204 13.60 -14.87 9.33
N GLU A 205 14.83 -14.50 9.72
CA GLU A 205 15.25 -14.47 11.13
C GLU A 205 14.56 -13.37 11.95
N LEU A 206 13.97 -12.37 11.28
CA LEU A 206 13.25 -11.25 11.92
C LEU A 206 11.74 -11.54 12.13
N LEU A 207 11.22 -12.63 11.56
CA LEU A 207 9.80 -12.98 11.55
C LEU A 207 9.35 -13.66 12.84
N SER A 208 8.03 -13.71 13.08
CA SER A 208 7.51 -14.47 14.23
C SER A 208 7.69 -15.99 14.08
N SER A 209 7.74 -16.46 12.83
CA SER A 209 8.04 -17.85 12.46
C SER A 209 8.78 -17.87 11.12
N PRO A 210 9.97 -18.47 11.03
CA PRO A 210 10.72 -18.56 9.77
C PRO A 210 9.98 -19.32 8.66
N THR A 211 9.03 -20.17 9.00
CA THR A 211 8.33 -21.05 8.04
C THR A 211 6.96 -20.54 7.62
N ILE A 212 6.54 -19.35 8.06
CA ILE A 212 5.16 -18.89 7.83
C ILE A 212 4.80 -18.80 6.33
N PHE A 213 5.75 -18.43 5.47
CA PHE A 213 5.53 -18.26 4.02
C PHE A 213 5.94 -19.48 3.16
N GLN A 214 6.03 -20.68 3.75
CA GLN A 214 6.45 -21.90 3.03
C GLN A 214 5.30 -22.66 2.35
N ASP A 215 4.08 -22.14 2.36
CA ASP A 215 2.93 -22.78 1.70
C ASP A 215 2.88 -22.37 0.22
N GLU A 216 3.36 -23.24 -0.66
CA GLU A 216 3.44 -23.00 -2.11
C GLU A 216 2.07 -22.76 -2.76
N GLU A 217 1.01 -23.42 -2.29
CA GLU A 217 -0.34 -23.26 -2.86
C GLU A 217 -0.89 -21.87 -2.53
N MET A 218 -0.76 -21.46 -1.27
CA MET A 218 -1.18 -20.13 -0.83
C MET A 218 -0.33 -19.01 -1.46
N ASN A 219 0.97 -19.23 -1.62
CA ASN A 219 1.84 -18.30 -2.35
C ASN A 219 1.40 -18.14 -3.81
N THR A 220 1.17 -19.26 -4.50
CA THR A 220 0.69 -19.25 -5.89
C THR A 220 -0.66 -18.55 -6.01
N TYR A 221 -1.56 -18.76 -5.04
CA TYR A 221 -2.85 -18.08 -4.99
C TYR A 221 -2.71 -16.55 -4.92
N PHE A 222 -1.85 -16.04 -4.02
CA PHE A 222 -1.65 -14.59 -3.88
C PHE A 222 -0.92 -13.95 -5.06
N THR A 223 -0.09 -14.70 -5.78
CA THR A 223 0.75 -14.16 -6.84
C THR A 223 0.32 -14.59 -8.25
N SER A 224 -0.92 -15.07 -8.38
CA SER A 224 -1.47 -15.61 -9.63
C SER A 224 -1.42 -14.61 -10.79
N SER A 225 -1.08 -15.10 -11.98
CA SER A 225 -1.07 -14.32 -13.22
C SER A 225 -2.46 -14.05 -13.81
N THR A 226 -3.52 -14.56 -13.19
CA THR A 226 -4.92 -14.32 -13.57
C THR A 226 -5.72 -13.71 -12.43
N LEU A 227 -5.06 -13.11 -11.42
CA LEU A 227 -5.72 -12.67 -10.19
C LEU A 227 -6.93 -11.76 -10.45
N PHE A 228 -6.82 -10.74 -11.33
CA PHE A 228 -7.96 -9.88 -11.67
C PHE A 228 -8.95 -10.48 -12.67
N ASP A 229 -8.58 -11.55 -13.37
CA ASP A 229 -9.49 -12.26 -14.28
C ASP A 229 -10.42 -13.18 -13.48
N ASP A 230 -9.89 -13.84 -12.47
CA ASP A 230 -10.59 -14.83 -11.64
C ASP A 230 -11.19 -14.23 -10.35
N HIS A 231 -10.71 -13.05 -9.94
CA HIS A 231 -11.07 -12.46 -8.66
C HIS A 231 -11.34 -10.95 -8.71
N THR A 232 -12.13 -10.51 -7.73
CA THR A 232 -12.25 -9.11 -7.31
C THR A 232 -11.61 -8.95 -5.93
N VAL A 233 -10.73 -7.98 -5.76
CA VAL A 233 -10.07 -7.70 -4.48
C VAL A 233 -10.91 -6.69 -3.71
N ILE A 234 -11.28 -7.03 -2.47
CA ILE A 234 -11.99 -6.12 -1.56
C ILE A 234 -11.05 -5.74 -0.43
N ALA A 235 -10.77 -4.45 -0.27
CA ALA A 235 -9.75 -3.95 0.63
C ALA A 235 -10.33 -3.03 1.72
N TYR A 236 -9.75 -3.09 2.91
CA TYR A 236 -9.97 -2.13 3.99
C TYR A 236 -8.75 -1.24 4.16
N TYR A 237 -8.94 0.08 4.07
CA TYR A 237 -7.89 1.09 4.04
C TYR A 237 -7.69 1.80 5.37
N GLY A 238 -6.44 2.11 5.70
CA GLY A 238 -6.10 3.13 6.68
C GLY A 238 -4.80 2.89 7.43
N HIS A 239 -4.57 3.74 8.44
CA HIS A 239 -3.41 3.63 9.32
C HIS A 239 -3.82 2.99 10.66
N PRO A 240 -3.17 1.90 11.12
CA PRO A 240 -3.52 1.18 12.36
C PRO A 240 -3.64 2.06 13.61
N ASN A 241 -2.83 3.11 13.70
CA ASN A 241 -2.80 4.02 14.85
C ASN A 241 -3.64 5.29 14.66
N SER A 242 -4.59 5.31 13.71
CA SER A 242 -5.41 6.50 13.44
C SER A 242 -6.84 6.15 13.04
N GLU A 243 -7.81 6.47 13.90
CA GLU A 243 -9.24 6.28 13.62
C GLU A 243 -9.77 7.18 12.49
N ILE A 244 -9.08 8.27 12.17
CA ILE A 244 -9.52 9.22 11.12
C ILE A 244 -9.00 8.85 9.74
N MET A 245 -7.92 8.06 9.66
CA MET A 245 -7.31 7.65 8.39
C MET A 245 -7.91 6.39 7.78
N GLY A 246 -8.98 5.85 8.37
CA GLY A 246 -9.79 4.80 7.77
C GLY A 246 -10.12 3.64 8.71
N ILE A 247 -10.91 2.70 8.21
CA ILE A 247 -11.43 1.53 8.96
C ILE A 247 -10.34 0.71 9.65
N VAL A 248 -9.12 0.64 9.10
CA VAL A 248 -8.01 -0.13 9.69
C VAL A 248 -7.66 0.35 11.09
N GLY A 249 -7.69 1.67 11.33
CA GLY A 249 -7.35 2.25 12.64
C GLY A 249 -8.50 2.22 13.64
N ARG A 250 -9.65 1.64 13.29
CA ARG A 250 -10.87 1.62 14.12
C ARG A 250 -11.14 0.25 14.77
N HIS A 251 -10.39 -0.77 14.37
CA HIS A 251 -10.64 -2.15 14.78
C HIS A 251 -9.32 -2.87 15.09
N SER A 252 -9.37 -3.86 15.98
CA SER A 252 -8.28 -4.82 16.11
C SER A 252 -8.10 -5.61 14.80
N LYS A 253 -6.92 -6.23 14.59
CA LYS A 253 -6.64 -6.99 13.36
C LYS A 253 -7.64 -8.13 13.15
N GLU A 254 -8.01 -8.81 14.23
CA GLU A 254 -8.93 -9.96 14.21
C GLU A 254 -10.36 -9.53 13.86
N GLU A 255 -10.83 -8.42 14.45
CA GLU A 255 -12.13 -7.83 14.11
C GLU A 255 -12.14 -7.28 12.68
N LEU A 256 -11.05 -6.63 12.25
CA LEU A 256 -10.90 -6.08 10.91
C LEU A 256 -11.03 -7.18 9.86
N ILE A 257 -10.33 -8.31 10.02
CA ILE A 257 -10.43 -9.48 9.13
C ILE A 257 -11.85 -10.04 9.12
N SER A 258 -12.48 -10.17 10.29
CA SER A 258 -13.86 -10.67 10.39
C SER A 258 -14.87 -9.76 9.67
N LEU A 259 -14.70 -8.44 9.76
CA LEU A 259 -15.53 -7.45 9.06
C LEU A 259 -15.25 -7.46 7.55
N LEU A 260 -13.99 -7.59 7.17
CA LEU A 260 -13.57 -7.64 5.77
C LEU A 260 -14.11 -8.87 5.05
N GLN A 261 -14.12 -10.03 5.72
CA GLN A 261 -14.75 -11.25 5.23
C GLN A 261 -16.26 -11.05 4.99
N LYS A 262 -16.97 -10.44 5.93
CA LYS A 262 -18.41 -10.12 5.76
C LYS A 262 -18.67 -9.17 4.58
N THR A 263 -17.79 -8.21 4.34
CA THR A 263 -17.92 -7.33 3.17
C THR A 263 -17.58 -8.08 1.89
N SER A 264 -16.59 -8.96 1.92
CA SER A 264 -16.21 -9.84 0.81
C SER A 264 -17.36 -10.78 0.41
N GLU A 265 -18.07 -11.35 1.38
CA GLU A 265 -19.26 -12.19 1.16
C GLU A 265 -20.38 -11.45 0.41
N LYS A 266 -20.55 -10.14 0.66
CA LYS A 266 -21.54 -9.33 -0.07
C LYS A 266 -21.18 -9.20 -1.54
N TYR A 267 -19.89 -9.03 -1.85
CA TYR A 267 -19.43 -9.04 -3.23
C TYR A 267 -19.56 -10.42 -3.85
N ASP A 268 -19.10 -11.48 -3.18
CA ASP A 268 -19.15 -12.85 -3.71
C ASP A 268 -20.58 -13.30 -4.09
N ALA A 269 -21.59 -12.78 -3.39
CA ALA A 269 -23.01 -13.02 -3.69
C ALA A 269 -23.47 -12.43 -5.05
N VAL A 270 -22.79 -11.39 -5.55
CA VAL A 270 -23.17 -10.65 -6.76
C VAL A 270 -22.05 -10.57 -7.83
N ASN A 271 -20.85 -11.09 -7.54
CA ASN A 271 -19.66 -11.04 -8.39
C ASN A 271 -19.63 -12.11 -9.50
N GLU A 272 -20.81 -12.58 -9.91
CA GLU A 272 -21.03 -13.58 -10.96
C GLU A 272 -20.07 -14.78 -10.89
N ASP A 273 -19.12 -14.86 -11.83
CA ASP A 273 -18.16 -15.94 -12.01
C ASP A 273 -16.83 -15.70 -11.27
N LYS A 274 -16.56 -14.46 -10.83
CA LYS A 274 -15.34 -14.12 -10.09
C LYS A 274 -15.52 -14.37 -8.61
N SER A 275 -14.50 -14.92 -7.97
CA SER A 275 -14.46 -15.01 -6.51
C SER A 275 -13.87 -13.75 -5.89
N VAL A 276 -13.85 -13.66 -4.57
CA VAL A 276 -13.33 -12.47 -3.86
C VAL A 276 -12.06 -12.80 -3.10
N ILE A 277 -11.06 -11.90 -3.16
CA ILE A 277 -9.88 -11.93 -2.27
C ILE A 277 -9.94 -10.73 -1.32
N PRO A 278 -9.98 -10.93 0.01
CA PRO A 278 -9.89 -9.84 0.95
C PRO A 278 -8.48 -9.23 0.98
N ALA A 279 -8.38 -7.94 1.27
CA ALA A 279 -7.11 -7.22 1.44
C ALA A 279 -7.13 -6.19 2.58
N ILE A 280 -5.98 -5.95 3.20
CA ILE A 280 -5.74 -4.83 4.11
C ILE A 280 -4.82 -3.84 3.42
N TYR A 281 -5.22 -2.57 3.35
CA TYR A 281 -4.52 -1.52 2.65
C TYR A 281 -3.96 -0.52 3.68
N LEU A 282 -2.67 -0.59 3.95
CA LEU A 282 -2.02 0.14 5.03
C LEU A 282 -1.39 1.42 4.50
N VAL A 283 -1.66 2.54 5.17
CA VAL A 283 -0.87 3.76 4.96
C VAL A 283 0.49 3.55 5.62
N TYR A 284 1.45 3.08 4.84
CA TYR A 284 2.79 2.76 5.31
C TYR A 284 3.59 4.04 5.59
N GLY A 285 3.67 4.93 4.60
CA GLY A 285 4.36 6.21 4.69
C GLY A 285 3.33 7.34 4.75
N THR A 286 3.22 8.00 5.91
CA THR A 286 2.27 9.10 6.13
C THR A 286 2.99 10.44 6.02
N VAL A 287 2.49 11.33 5.17
CA VAL A 287 3.03 12.68 5.05
C VAL A 287 2.75 13.51 6.30
N GLN A 288 3.75 14.28 6.70
CA GLN A 288 3.77 15.15 7.87
C GLN A 288 3.98 16.61 7.38
N PRO A 289 3.80 17.61 8.27
CA PRO A 289 4.09 19.00 7.92
C PRO A 289 5.45 19.16 7.24
N ARG A 290 5.52 20.03 6.21
CA ARG A 290 6.69 20.24 5.35
C ARG A 290 7.00 19.09 4.37
N GLY A 291 6.08 18.14 4.21
CA GLY A 291 6.23 17.01 3.29
C GLY A 291 7.19 15.93 3.80
N GLU A 292 7.54 15.93 5.09
CA GLU A 292 8.31 14.83 5.70
C GLU A 292 7.47 13.55 5.74
N ILE A 293 8.11 12.38 5.74
CA ILE A 293 7.39 11.10 5.85
C ILE A 293 7.63 10.47 7.23
N SER A 294 6.56 10.02 7.86
CA SER A 294 6.59 9.10 9.00
C SER A 294 6.19 7.71 8.52
N THR A 295 7.08 6.72 8.67
CA THR A 295 6.82 5.34 8.27
C THR A 295 6.39 4.44 9.43
N MET A 296 5.58 3.42 9.13
CA MET A 296 5.26 2.37 10.10
C MET A 296 6.52 1.54 10.44
N SER A 297 6.62 1.10 11.69
CA SER A 297 7.71 0.21 12.10
C SER A 297 7.59 -1.16 11.43
N PHE A 298 8.73 -1.80 11.16
CA PHE A 298 8.77 -3.15 10.59
C PHE A 298 7.93 -4.15 11.38
N ASP A 299 8.02 -4.14 12.71
CA ASP A 299 7.24 -5.05 13.57
C ASP A 299 5.73 -4.85 13.38
N LEU A 300 5.27 -3.60 13.24
CA LEU A 300 3.85 -3.32 13.01
C LEU A 300 3.41 -3.84 11.63
N VAL A 301 4.16 -3.51 10.57
CA VAL A 301 3.90 -3.96 9.20
C VAL A 301 3.85 -5.49 9.14
N MET A 302 4.88 -6.16 9.65
CA MET A 302 4.94 -7.62 9.66
C MET A 302 3.81 -8.25 10.46
N SER A 303 3.40 -7.63 11.56
CA SER A 303 2.27 -8.13 12.34
C SER A 303 0.96 -8.16 11.52
N TYR A 304 0.78 -7.28 10.54
CA TYR A 304 -0.34 -7.30 9.60
C TYR A 304 -0.12 -8.30 8.47
N ILE A 305 1.06 -8.29 7.83
CA ILE A 305 1.41 -9.21 6.73
C ILE A 305 1.21 -10.67 7.15
N GLU A 306 1.77 -11.06 8.30
CA GLU A 306 1.69 -12.43 8.80
C GLU A 306 0.27 -12.84 9.21
N THR A 307 -0.50 -11.92 9.82
CA THR A 307 -1.89 -12.19 10.21
C THR A 307 -2.78 -12.30 8.98
N ALA A 308 -2.59 -11.42 8.00
CA ALA A 308 -3.30 -11.42 6.73
C ALA A 308 -3.02 -12.71 5.95
N TYR A 309 -1.76 -13.10 5.84
CA TYR A 309 -1.34 -14.32 5.16
C TYR A 309 -2.05 -15.56 5.71
N LYS A 310 -2.04 -15.75 7.04
CA LYS A 310 -2.74 -16.87 7.72
C LYS A 310 -4.25 -16.93 7.46
N ASN A 311 -4.86 -15.84 7.00
CA ASN A 311 -6.29 -15.72 6.77
C ASN A 311 -6.65 -15.59 5.27
N GLY A 312 -5.71 -15.81 4.35
CA GLY A 312 -5.99 -15.69 2.92
C GLY A 312 -6.19 -14.24 2.47
N VAL A 313 -5.57 -13.27 3.16
CA VAL A 313 -5.76 -11.82 2.95
C VAL A 313 -4.50 -11.20 2.35
N LEU A 314 -4.67 -10.38 1.31
CA LEU A 314 -3.63 -9.55 0.70
C LEU A 314 -3.31 -8.33 1.57
N VAL A 315 -2.14 -7.72 1.37
CA VAL A 315 -1.72 -6.47 1.99
C VAL A 315 -1.20 -5.51 0.93
N TYR A 316 -1.64 -4.25 0.99
CA TYR A 316 -1.08 -3.17 0.17
C TYR A 316 -0.37 -2.18 1.08
N LEU A 317 0.83 -1.75 0.70
CA LEU A 317 1.59 -0.71 1.40
C LEU A 317 1.55 0.58 0.59
N ASP A 318 0.80 1.56 1.09
CA ASP A 318 0.56 2.86 0.50
C ASP A 318 1.57 3.89 0.99
N HIS A 319 2.19 4.62 0.07
CA HIS A 319 3.17 5.64 0.38
C HIS A 319 2.71 7.02 -0.12
N GLN A 320 2.61 7.98 0.80
CA GLN A 320 2.11 9.34 0.51
C GLN A 320 3.16 10.27 -0.13
N ILE A 321 4.37 9.78 -0.40
CA ILE A 321 5.48 10.45 -1.15
C ILE A 321 6.05 11.70 -0.46
N GLY A 322 5.23 12.67 -0.06
CA GLY A 322 5.65 13.91 0.58
C GLY A 322 6.48 14.77 -0.37
N LYS A 323 7.52 15.41 0.15
CA LYS A 323 8.44 16.26 -0.63
C LYS A 323 9.43 15.46 -1.50
N HIS A 324 9.43 14.13 -1.41
CA HIS A 324 10.47 13.29 -1.98
C HIS A 324 10.26 13.01 -3.46
N ASP A 325 11.31 12.51 -4.09
CA ASP A 325 11.23 11.97 -5.45
C ASP A 325 10.30 10.73 -5.48
N PRO A 326 9.33 10.64 -6.40
CA PRO A 326 8.37 9.52 -6.44
C PRO A 326 9.02 8.14 -6.63
N VAL A 327 10.13 8.05 -7.38
CA VAL A 327 10.83 6.79 -7.63
C VAL A 327 11.54 6.32 -6.37
N ASN A 328 12.17 7.24 -5.63
CA ASN A 328 12.83 6.90 -4.37
C ASN A 328 11.86 6.66 -3.21
N ALA A 329 10.67 7.26 -3.25
CA ALA A 329 9.66 7.13 -2.20
C ALA A 329 9.25 5.67 -1.91
N ILE A 330 9.34 4.79 -2.90
CA ILE A 330 9.00 3.37 -2.72
C ILE A 330 10.17 2.50 -2.20
N ASN A 331 11.39 3.05 -2.07
CA ASN A 331 12.57 2.26 -1.70
C ASN A 331 12.38 1.49 -0.39
N GLU A 332 11.71 2.08 0.60
CA GLU A 332 11.47 1.44 1.90
C GLU A 332 10.38 0.37 1.87
N THR A 333 9.50 0.38 0.87
CA THR A 333 8.43 -0.62 0.73
C THR A 333 8.84 -1.81 -0.14
N LEU A 334 9.82 -1.65 -1.04
CA LEU A 334 10.32 -2.70 -1.93
C LEU A 334 10.68 -4.01 -1.21
N PRO A 335 11.40 -4.03 -0.07
CA PRO A 335 11.76 -5.27 0.60
C PRO A 335 10.58 -6.14 1.05
N PHE A 336 9.41 -5.54 1.27
CA PHE A 336 8.22 -6.30 1.63
C PHE A 336 7.63 -7.11 0.47
N LEU A 337 8.06 -6.90 -0.78
CA LEU A 337 7.63 -7.69 -1.94
C LEU A 337 8.07 -9.16 -1.87
N ARG A 338 9.06 -9.47 -1.00
CA ARG A 338 9.46 -10.84 -0.65
C ARG A 338 8.31 -11.63 -0.03
N PHE A 339 7.32 -10.95 0.55
CA PHE A 339 6.12 -11.58 1.09
C PHE A 339 5.05 -11.69 -0.02
N PRO A 340 4.56 -12.90 -0.31
CA PRO A 340 3.74 -13.17 -1.49
C PRO A 340 2.37 -12.48 -1.46
N ASN A 341 1.85 -12.20 -0.26
CA ASN A 341 0.60 -11.47 -0.09
C ASN A 341 0.76 -9.94 -0.06
N VAL A 342 1.94 -9.38 -0.39
CA VAL A 342 2.18 -7.93 -0.36
C VAL A 342 2.18 -7.32 -1.76
N HIS A 343 1.54 -6.16 -1.87
CA HIS A 343 1.51 -5.28 -3.04
C HIS A 343 1.84 -3.84 -2.62
N LEU A 344 2.14 -2.97 -3.58
CA LEU A 344 2.54 -1.60 -3.31
C LEU A 344 1.52 -0.60 -3.84
N ALA A 345 1.52 0.58 -3.24
CA ALA A 345 0.72 1.70 -3.69
C ALA A 345 1.42 3.03 -3.42
N ILE A 346 1.06 4.02 -4.23
CA ILE A 346 1.46 5.40 -4.06
C ILE A 346 0.24 6.30 -4.08
N ASP A 347 0.29 7.39 -3.31
CA ASP A 347 -0.76 8.39 -3.29
C ASP A 347 -0.25 9.74 -3.81
N PRO A 348 -0.42 10.04 -5.12
CA PRO A 348 0.03 11.29 -5.73
C PRO A 348 -0.55 12.55 -5.07
N GLU A 349 -1.70 12.46 -4.41
CA GLU A 349 -2.33 13.58 -3.70
C GLU A 349 -1.35 14.24 -2.71
N TRP A 350 -0.51 13.43 -2.09
CA TRP A 350 0.35 13.83 -0.99
C TRP A 350 1.79 14.10 -1.41
N ARG A 351 2.09 14.10 -2.71
CA ARG A 351 3.38 14.58 -3.23
C ARG A 351 3.45 16.10 -3.15
N THR A 352 3.72 16.63 -1.96
CA THR A 352 3.80 18.06 -1.68
C THR A 352 4.61 18.34 -0.40
N ASP A 353 5.17 19.54 -0.30
CA ASP A 353 5.74 20.08 0.94
C ASP A 353 4.71 20.87 1.79
N LYS A 354 3.48 21.02 1.28
CA LYS A 354 2.35 21.73 1.91
C LYS A 354 1.11 20.84 1.96
N PRO A 355 1.17 19.71 2.70
CA PRO A 355 0.01 18.82 2.85
C PRO A 355 -1.21 19.60 3.39
N MET A 356 -2.41 19.17 3.00
CA MET A 356 -3.70 19.81 3.30
C MET A 356 -3.95 21.17 2.64
N LYS A 357 -2.99 21.74 1.89
CA LYS A 357 -3.14 23.04 1.22
C LYS A 357 -3.16 22.93 -0.30
N GLU A 358 -2.50 21.92 -0.84
CA GLU A 358 -2.44 21.64 -2.27
C GLU A 358 -2.50 20.13 -2.52
N VAL A 359 -2.94 19.77 -3.72
CA VAL A 359 -2.95 18.38 -4.20
C VAL A 359 -1.73 18.19 -5.08
N GLY A 360 -0.92 17.18 -4.75
CA GLY A 360 0.26 16.80 -5.51
C GLY A 360 -0.06 16.12 -6.84
N TYR A 361 0.99 15.81 -7.60
CA TYR A 361 0.87 15.12 -8.89
C TYR A 361 2.09 14.24 -9.18
N VAL A 362 1.91 13.26 -10.07
CA VAL A 362 3.02 12.54 -10.73
C VAL A 362 2.82 12.58 -12.24
N THR A 363 3.89 12.40 -13.00
CA THR A 363 3.85 12.29 -14.46
C THR A 363 3.76 10.83 -14.90
N GLY A 364 3.34 10.60 -16.15
CA GLY A 364 3.36 9.26 -16.74
C GLY A 364 4.77 8.66 -16.80
N GLU A 365 5.79 9.48 -17.01
CA GLU A 365 7.20 9.07 -16.97
C GLU A 365 7.62 8.61 -15.57
N GLU A 366 7.22 9.34 -14.52
CA GLU A 366 7.50 8.94 -13.14
C GLU A 366 6.78 7.64 -12.77
N LEU A 367 5.52 7.44 -13.19
CA LEU A 367 4.82 6.16 -13.01
C LEU A 367 5.54 5.00 -13.70
N ASN A 368 6.02 5.21 -14.92
CA ASN A 368 6.84 4.25 -15.66
C ASN A 368 8.16 3.93 -14.92
N ALA A 369 8.82 4.94 -14.35
CA ALA A 369 10.05 4.77 -13.58
C ALA A 369 9.82 4.01 -12.27
N ILE A 370 8.71 4.26 -11.55
CA ILE A 370 8.33 3.53 -10.34
C ILE A 370 8.06 2.05 -10.66
N GLN A 371 7.30 1.77 -11.73
CA GLN A 371 7.08 0.40 -12.19
C GLN A 371 8.40 -0.30 -12.54
N ASN A 372 9.29 0.38 -13.25
CA ASN A 372 10.61 -0.15 -13.59
C ASN A 372 11.43 -0.47 -12.34
N LYS A 373 11.50 0.46 -11.38
CA LYS A 373 12.22 0.27 -10.11
C LYS A 373 11.71 -0.96 -9.35
N MET A 374 10.39 -1.13 -9.30
CA MET A 374 9.75 -2.30 -8.70
C MET A 374 10.09 -3.60 -9.45
N ARG A 375 10.03 -3.60 -10.79
CA ARG A 375 10.42 -4.74 -11.63
C ARG A 375 11.88 -5.13 -11.46
N GLU A 376 12.79 -4.15 -11.47
CA GLU A 376 14.21 -4.36 -11.26
C GLU A 376 14.46 -4.95 -9.89
N TYR A 377 13.88 -4.38 -8.84
CA TYR A 377 13.99 -4.93 -7.49
C TYR A 377 13.53 -6.38 -7.42
N MET A 378 12.36 -6.70 -7.98
CA MET A 378 11.85 -8.07 -7.99
C MET A 378 12.76 -9.03 -8.76
N THR A 379 13.25 -8.61 -9.93
CA THR A 379 14.11 -9.44 -10.80
C THR A 379 15.47 -9.69 -10.14
N THR A 380 16.10 -8.64 -9.61
CA THR A 380 17.39 -8.72 -8.92
C THR A 380 17.33 -9.60 -7.68
N ASN A 381 16.18 -9.62 -7.01
CA ASN A 381 15.98 -10.37 -5.78
C ASN A 381 15.25 -11.70 -5.96
N GLU A 382 15.09 -12.16 -7.21
CA GLU A 382 14.43 -13.44 -7.56
C GLU A 382 13.03 -13.57 -6.93
N ILE A 383 12.31 -12.44 -6.83
CA ILE A 383 10.95 -12.40 -6.29
C ILE A 383 9.97 -12.79 -7.38
N GLU A 384 9.36 -13.96 -7.22
CA GLU A 384 8.44 -14.52 -8.20
C GLU A 384 6.99 -14.03 -8.05
N GLY A 385 6.26 -14.22 -9.14
CA GLY A 385 4.81 -13.98 -9.23
C GLY A 385 4.44 -12.51 -9.45
N LYS A 386 3.16 -12.27 -9.78
CA LYS A 386 2.69 -10.92 -10.10
C LYS A 386 2.60 -10.05 -8.85
N ARG A 387 2.85 -8.75 -9.02
CA ARG A 387 2.68 -7.76 -7.95
C ARG A 387 2.00 -6.52 -8.48
N GLN A 388 1.10 -5.96 -7.68
CA GLN A 388 0.33 -4.81 -8.06
C GLN A 388 1.01 -3.54 -7.57
N LEU A 389 1.00 -2.50 -8.42
CA LEU A 389 1.32 -1.13 -8.07
C LEU A 389 0.05 -0.30 -8.27
N VAL A 390 -0.53 0.18 -7.19
CA VAL A 390 -1.75 0.99 -7.23
C VAL A 390 -1.40 2.48 -7.16
N PHE A 391 -2.05 3.31 -7.96
CA PHE A 391 -2.00 4.77 -7.77
C PHE A 391 -3.41 5.35 -7.71
N HIS A 392 -3.59 6.37 -6.86
CA HIS A 392 -4.89 7.02 -6.64
C HIS A 392 -5.05 8.25 -7.54
N GLN A 393 -6.26 8.46 -8.08
CA GLN A 393 -6.60 9.68 -8.81
C GLN A 393 -8.06 10.09 -8.59
N PHE A 394 -8.28 11.35 -8.23
CA PHE A 394 -9.61 11.98 -8.18
C PHE A 394 -9.68 13.34 -8.89
N LEU A 395 -8.55 13.99 -9.17
CA LEU A 395 -8.45 15.16 -10.06
C LEU A 395 -7.60 14.85 -11.29
N ASP A 396 -7.89 15.50 -12.42
CA ASP A 396 -7.11 15.35 -13.66
C ASP A 396 -5.66 15.79 -13.46
N SER A 397 -5.44 16.85 -12.67
CA SER A 397 -4.13 17.41 -12.36
C SER A 397 -3.23 16.50 -11.53
N MET A 398 -3.73 15.39 -10.98
CA MET A 398 -2.88 14.48 -10.19
C MET A 398 -1.96 13.63 -11.06
N ILE A 399 -2.33 13.38 -12.32
CA ILE A 399 -1.55 12.54 -13.24
C ILE A 399 -1.35 13.31 -14.54
N HIS A 400 -0.14 13.83 -14.74
CA HIS A 400 0.24 14.49 -15.98
C HIS A 400 0.69 13.47 -17.02
N ASP A 401 0.39 13.72 -18.30
CA ASP A 401 0.79 12.88 -19.44
C ASP A 401 0.41 11.40 -19.26
N ILE A 402 -0.82 11.13 -18.80
CA ILE A 402 -1.30 9.77 -18.49
C ILE A 402 -1.27 8.83 -19.70
N GLU A 403 -1.36 9.37 -20.91
CA GLU A 403 -1.22 8.64 -22.18
C GLU A 403 0.19 8.10 -22.42
N ALA A 404 1.21 8.65 -21.75
CA ALA A 404 2.59 8.17 -21.82
C ALA A 404 2.84 6.95 -20.90
N VAL A 405 1.89 6.61 -20.01
CA VAL A 405 2.02 5.46 -19.12
C VAL A 405 2.01 4.16 -19.93
N SER A 406 3.02 3.33 -19.72
CA SER A 406 3.11 1.96 -20.23
C SER A 406 2.80 0.95 -19.13
N VAL A 407 2.33 -0.22 -19.53
CA VAL A 407 2.10 -1.39 -18.68
C VAL A 407 3.07 -2.54 -18.98
N ASP A 408 4.13 -2.27 -19.76
CA ASP A 408 5.14 -3.26 -20.19
C ASP A 408 6.22 -3.50 -19.12
N TYR A 409 5.80 -3.65 -17.86
CA TYR A 409 6.66 -3.78 -16.69
C TYR A 409 6.49 -5.11 -15.96
N ASP A 410 6.29 -6.20 -16.70
CA ASP A 410 6.19 -7.54 -16.13
C ASP A 410 7.34 -7.85 -15.14
N PRO A 411 7.07 -8.36 -13.92
CA PRO A 411 5.80 -8.89 -13.39
C PRO A 411 4.90 -7.88 -12.63
N VAL A 412 5.09 -6.57 -12.82
CA VAL A 412 4.33 -5.50 -12.17
C VAL A 412 3.03 -5.19 -12.92
N TRP A 413 1.92 -5.12 -12.21
CA TRP A 413 0.61 -4.72 -12.72
C TRP A 413 0.20 -3.36 -12.15
N LEU A 414 0.11 -2.36 -13.03
CA LEU A 414 -0.36 -1.04 -12.65
C LEU A 414 -1.89 -1.02 -12.52
N VAL A 415 -2.38 -0.53 -11.39
CA VAL A 415 -3.81 -0.39 -11.11
C VAL A 415 -4.14 1.10 -10.93
N HIS A 416 -4.97 1.63 -11.83
CA HIS A 416 -5.45 3.00 -11.73
C HIS A 416 -6.69 3.04 -10.82
N ASN A 417 -6.51 3.48 -9.59
CA ASN A 417 -7.58 3.54 -8.59
C ASN A 417 -8.34 4.89 -8.62
N THR A 418 -9.64 4.82 -8.83
CA THR A 418 -10.54 5.98 -8.68
C THR A 418 -10.71 6.28 -7.20
N SER A 419 -10.23 7.45 -6.76
CA SER A 419 -10.33 7.91 -5.37
C SER A 419 -11.36 9.06 -5.24
N GLY A 420 -11.29 9.80 -4.14
CA GLY A 420 -12.22 10.90 -3.82
C GLY A 420 -13.51 10.40 -3.18
N TRP A 421 -14.19 11.31 -2.49
CA TRP A 421 -15.39 11.05 -1.70
C TRP A 421 -16.57 11.86 -2.24
N GLY A 422 -17.79 11.44 -1.89
CA GLY A 422 -18.99 12.21 -2.18
C GLY A 422 -20.15 11.36 -2.70
N PRO A 423 -21.15 11.98 -3.35
CA PRO A 423 -22.31 11.26 -3.82
C PRO A 423 -21.96 10.35 -5.01
N PRO A 424 -22.71 9.26 -5.23
CA PRO A 424 -22.46 8.29 -6.30
C PRO A 424 -22.26 8.90 -7.69
N GLU A 425 -23.04 9.93 -8.04
CA GLU A 425 -22.95 10.58 -9.36
C GLU A 425 -21.56 11.16 -9.61
N GLY A 426 -20.98 11.81 -8.59
CA GLY A 426 -19.63 12.36 -8.66
C GLY A 426 -18.58 11.27 -8.82
N LYS A 427 -18.74 10.15 -8.10
CA LYS A 427 -17.77 9.04 -8.17
C LYS A 427 -17.84 8.28 -9.49
N ILE A 428 -19.03 8.06 -10.02
CA ILE A 428 -19.25 7.47 -11.34
C ILE A 428 -18.64 8.39 -12.41
N ALA A 429 -18.79 9.71 -12.30
CA ALA A 429 -18.18 10.66 -13.22
C ALA A 429 -16.64 10.62 -13.17
N THR A 430 -16.05 10.62 -11.97
CA THR A 430 -14.59 10.46 -11.78
C THR A 430 -14.09 9.14 -12.38
N HIS A 431 -14.79 8.03 -12.11
CA HIS A 431 -14.43 6.73 -12.68
C HIS A 431 -14.50 6.72 -14.20
N THR A 432 -15.59 7.23 -14.78
CA THR A 432 -15.79 7.34 -16.23
C THR A 432 -14.70 8.17 -16.89
N ARG A 433 -14.24 9.24 -16.22
CA ARG A 433 -13.13 10.06 -16.70
C ARG A 433 -11.81 9.30 -16.65
N ASN A 434 -11.49 8.68 -15.51
CA ASN A 434 -10.26 7.90 -15.32
C ASN A 434 -10.23 6.66 -16.26
N ALA A 435 -11.39 6.12 -16.65
CA ALA A 435 -11.54 5.04 -17.61
C ALA A 435 -11.09 5.40 -19.03
N LYS A 436 -10.98 6.70 -19.37
CA LYS A 436 -10.46 7.14 -20.67
C LYS A 436 -8.98 6.79 -20.88
N ALA A 437 -8.23 6.59 -19.80
CA ALA A 437 -6.87 6.04 -19.86
C ALA A 437 -6.92 4.53 -20.14
N THR A 438 -7.17 4.18 -21.41
CA THR A 438 -7.34 2.79 -21.87
C THR A 438 -6.02 2.02 -21.95
N ASN A 439 -4.88 2.73 -21.92
CA ASN A 439 -3.54 2.16 -21.80
C ASN A 439 -3.29 1.47 -20.45
N ILE A 440 -4.13 1.73 -19.44
CA ILE A 440 -4.03 1.12 -18.09
C ILE A 440 -5.31 0.30 -17.85
N PRO A 441 -5.33 -1.01 -18.12
CA PRO A 441 -6.56 -1.79 -18.15
C PRO A 441 -7.13 -2.08 -16.75
N TYR A 442 -6.28 -2.27 -15.74
CA TYR A 442 -6.72 -2.58 -14.38
C TYR A 442 -7.18 -1.32 -13.66
N LYS A 443 -8.43 -1.33 -13.18
CA LYS A 443 -9.02 -0.22 -12.44
C LYS A 443 -9.34 -0.61 -11.00
N GLY A 444 -9.20 0.37 -10.11
CA GLY A 444 -9.69 0.31 -8.75
C GLY A 444 -10.79 1.34 -8.49
N PHE A 445 -11.56 1.15 -7.42
CA PHE A 445 -12.57 2.08 -6.95
C PHE A 445 -12.60 2.17 -5.42
N LYS A 446 -12.33 3.35 -4.88
CA LYS A 446 -12.35 3.61 -3.44
C LYS A 446 -13.72 4.10 -3.00
N LEU A 447 -14.15 3.73 -1.80
CA LEU A 447 -15.41 4.06 -1.14
C LEU A 447 -15.10 4.56 0.27
N TRP A 448 -15.92 5.47 0.79
CA TRP A 448 -15.67 6.12 2.08
C TRP A 448 -16.84 5.92 3.02
N TYR A 449 -16.63 5.19 4.11
CA TYR A 449 -17.65 4.93 5.11
C TYR A 449 -18.01 6.20 5.89
N PHE A 450 -19.30 6.32 6.21
CA PHE A 450 -19.74 7.31 7.18
C PHE A 450 -19.37 6.86 8.60
N TYR A 451 -18.53 7.65 9.27
CA TYR A 451 -18.21 7.44 10.69
C TYR A 451 -18.77 8.54 11.60
N SER A 452 -18.70 9.79 11.17
CA SER A 452 -19.21 10.94 11.93
C SER A 452 -19.28 12.18 11.07
N ASN A 453 -20.00 13.20 11.54
CA ASN A 453 -19.99 14.55 10.96
C ASN A 453 -18.89 15.45 11.53
N LYS A 454 -17.82 14.88 12.13
CA LYS A 454 -16.71 15.69 12.65
C LYS A 454 -15.93 16.32 11.47
N PRO A 455 -15.44 17.56 11.62
CA PRO A 455 -14.52 18.15 10.64
C PRO A 455 -13.34 17.20 10.34
N GLY A 456 -12.93 17.13 9.07
CA GLY A 456 -11.87 16.25 8.59
C GLY A 456 -12.26 14.78 8.36
N VAL A 457 -13.52 14.40 8.62
CA VAL A 457 -14.04 13.06 8.26
C VAL A 457 -14.86 13.17 6.97
N HIS A 458 -14.33 12.57 5.91
CA HIS A 458 -14.97 12.53 4.60
C HIS A 458 -15.68 11.19 4.37
N PHE A 459 -16.80 11.21 3.65
CA PHE A 459 -17.61 10.02 3.41
C PHE A 459 -18.43 10.12 2.13
N ASP A 460 -18.85 8.96 1.63
CA ASP A 460 -19.77 8.87 0.49
C ASP A 460 -21.22 8.94 0.99
N ASN A 461 -22.07 9.69 0.28
CA ASN A 461 -23.46 9.89 0.68
C ASN A 461 -24.44 9.91 -0.50
N PRO A 462 -25.24 8.85 -0.71
CA PRO A 462 -25.12 7.54 -0.05
C PRO A 462 -23.85 6.80 -0.50
N LEU A 463 -23.43 5.82 0.31
CA LEU A 463 -22.42 4.83 -0.10
C LEU A 463 -23.00 3.94 -1.22
N MET A 464 -22.24 3.72 -2.30
CA MET A 464 -22.65 2.82 -3.38
C MET A 464 -22.73 1.37 -2.90
N THR A 465 -23.67 0.59 -3.44
CA THR A 465 -23.79 -0.85 -3.15
C THR A 465 -22.80 -1.69 -3.97
N PRO A 466 -22.51 -2.95 -3.57
CA PRO A 466 -21.68 -3.84 -4.37
C PRO A 466 -22.12 -3.96 -5.84
N GLU A 467 -23.41 -4.08 -6.11
CA GLU A 467 -23.96 -4.15 -7.47
C GLU A 467 -23.63 -2.89 -8.27
N GLN A 468 -23.87 -1.70 -7.69
CA GLN A 468 -23.57 -0.43 -8.36
C GLN A 468 -22.08 -0.26 -8.66
N VAL A 469 -21.21 -0.76 -7.79
CA VAL A 469 -19.75 -0.70 -7.99
C VAL A 469 -19.32 -1.68 -9.07
N LEU A 470 -19.88 -2.89 -9.12
CA LEU A 470 -19.57 -3.88 -10.15
C LEU A 470 -20.17 -3.52 -11.53
N GLU A 471 -21.22 -2.69 -11.57
CA GLU A 471 -21.81 -2.14 -12.81
C GLU A 471 -20.99 -0.99 -13.43
N LEU A 472 -19.97 -0.49 -12.74
CA LEU A 472 -19.05 0.50 -13.30
C LEU A 472 -18.38 -0.04 -14.57
N ASN A 473 -18.02 0.87 -15.49
CA ASN A 473 -17.37 0.52 -16.75
C ASN A 473 -16.04 1.28 -16.93
N PRO A 474 -14.90 0.56 -16.97
CA PRO A 474 -14.76 -0.88 -16.76
C PRO A 474 -15.03 -1.28 -15.29
N ALA A 475 -15.47 -2.51 -15.05
CA ALA A 475 -15.68 -2.98 -13.68
C ALA A 475 -14.36 -2.98 -12.90
N PRO A 476 -14.29 -2.36 -11.71
CA PRO A 476 -13.05 -2.31 -10.94
C PRO A 476 -12.67 -3.69 -10.40
N GLY A 477 -11.41 -4.07 -10.59
CA GLY A 477 -10.85 -5.31 -10.02
C GLY A 477 -10.45 -5.16 -8.56
N LEU A 478 -10.16 -3.93 -8.12
CA LEU A 478 -9.80 -3.60 -6.74
C LEU A 478 -10.83 -2.61 -6.17
N ILE A 479 -11.47 -2.96 -5.06
CA ILE A 479 -12.45 -2.09 -4.40
C ILE A 479 -11.98 -1.83 -2.98
N ILE A 480 -11.83 -0.57 -2.63
CA ILE A 480 -11.21 -0.14 -1.37
C ILE A 480 -12.27 0.57 -0.52
N TYR A 481 -12.43 0.19 0.74
CA TYR A 481 -13.25 0.90 1.70
C TYR A 481 -12.36 1.60 2.74
N GLN A 482 -12.53 2.92 2.88
CA GLN A 482 -11.88 3.75 3.89
C GLN A 482 -12.84 4.12 5.01
#